data_AF-A0A4R4NL07-F1
#
_entry.id   AF-A0A4R4NL07-F1
#
_cell.length_a   1.000
_cell.length_b   1.000
_cell.length_c   1.000
_cell.angle_alpha   90.00
_cell.angle_beta   90.00
_cell.angle_gamma   90.00
#
_symmetry.space_group_name_H-M   'P 1'
#
loop_
_entity.id
_entity.type
_entity.pdbx_description
1 polymer ?
#
loop_
_entity_poly.entity_id
_entity_poly.type
_entity_poly.pdbx_seq_one_letter_code
_entity_poly.pdbx_strand_id
1 'polypeptide(L)'
;MAVVLDTPWPRGDAVECAASFPLRLDRCAHRLPEAFENRERRELAGDVARETGVTVIDPAPWLCSATGDCPVVVSDTPVYRDDSHLSEAYAEAIAPVVGERLTGLVRPTPPEG
;
A
#
# COMPACT_ATOMS: atom_id res chain seq x y z
N MET A 1 12.96 -15.38 -2.26
CA MET A 1 12.00 -14.79 -3.21
C MET A 1 10.85 -14.19 -2.42
N ALA A 2 10.29 -13.08 -2.87
CA ALA A 2 9.10 -12.47 -2.27
C ALA A 2 8.10 -12.06 -3.34
N VAL A 3 6.84 -11.94 -2.93
CA VAL A 3 5.75 -11.32 -3.67
C VAL A 3 5.27 -10.12 -2.87
N VAL A 4 5.14 -8.97 -3.54
CA VAL A 4 4.48 -7.79 -3.00
C VAL A 4 3.05 -7.81 -3.51
N LEU A 5 2.07 -7.76 -2.60
CA LEU A 5 0.65 -7.76 -2.96
C LEU A 5 0.21 -6.38 -3.47
N ASP A 6 -0.92 -6.36 -4.18
CA ASP A 6 -1.54 -5.14 -4.67
C ASP A 6 -1.84 -4.16 -3.53
N THR A 7 -1.64 -2.87 -3.81
CA THR A 7 -2.04 -1.75 -2.95
C THR A 7 -3.54 -1.51 -3.03
N PRO A 8 -4.17 -0.97 -1.96
CA PRO A 8 -5.52 -0.43 -2.05
C PRO A 8 -5.59 0.75 -3.04
N TRP A 9 -6.75 0.94 -3.64
CA TRP A 9 -7.10 2.02 -4.57
C TRP A 9 -7.99 3.06 -3.86
N PRO A 10 -7.93 4.33 -4.26
CA PRO A 10 -8.93 5.32 -3.86
C PRO A 10 -10.29 5.03 -4.52
N ARG A 11 -11.38 5.62 -4.04
CA ARG A 11 -12.73 5.40 -4.61
C ARG A 11 -12.93 5.98 -6.03
N GLY A 12 -11.96 6.77 -6.47
CA GLY A 12 -11.96 7.57 -7.70
C GLY A 12 -10.74 8.49 -7.66
N ASP A 13 -10.73 9.56 -8.44
CA ASP A 13 -9.61 10.52 -8.43
C ASP A 13 -9.46 11.16 -7.03
N ALA A 14 -8.36 10.81 -6.36
CA ALA A 14 -8.09 11.25 -5.01
C ALA A 14 -7.83 12.77 -4.93
N VAL A 15 -7.22 13.35 -5.96
CA VAL A 15 -6.86 14.76 -6.04
C VAL A 15 -8.13 15.60 -6.25
N GLU A 16 -9.00 15.19 -7.16
CA GLU A 16 -10.29 15.84 -7.40
C GLU A 16 -11.21 15.77 -6.17
N CYS A 17 -11.25 14.61 -5.50
CA CYS A 17 -12.03 14.47 -4.26
C CYS A 17 -11.49 15.38 -3.15
N ALA A 18 -10.17 15.41 -2.94
CA ALA A 18 -9.56 16.26 -1.93
C ALA A 18 -9.79 17.76 -2.22
N ALA A 19 -9.72 18.17 -3.49
CA ALA A 19 -10.04 19.53 -3.91
C ALA A 19 -11.52 19.90 -3.67
N SER A 20 -12.43 18.93 -3.81
CA SER A 20 -13.86 19.11 -3.56
C SER A 20 -14.21 19.12 -2.06
N PHE A 21 -13.44 18.41 -1.23
CA PHE A 21 -13.68 18.25 0.20
C PHE A 21 -12.44 18.60 1.06
N PRO A 22 -11.86 19.81 0.94
CA PRO A 22 -10.56 20.14 1.54
C PRO A 22 -10.55 20.11 3.08
N LEU A 23 -11.71 20.28 3.71
CA LEU A 23 -11.88 20.22 5.18
C LEU A 23 -12.53 18.91 5.65
N ARG A 24 -12.80 17.97 4.73
CA ARG A 24 -13.58 16.74 4.94
C ARG A 24 -13.00 15.55 4.17
N LEU A 25 -11.68 15.39 4.27
CA LEU A 25 -10.91 14.35 3.57
C LEU A 25 -11.34 12.92 3.96
N ASP A 26 -12.01 12.76 5.11
CA ASP A 26 -12.67 11.51 5.51
C ASP A 26 -13.66 11.00 4.45
N ARG A 27 -14.29 11.90 3.69
CA ARG A 27 -15.22 11.53 2.61
C ARG A 27 -14.55 10.87 1.41
N CYS A 28 -13.25 11.08 1.24
CA CYS A 28 -12.48 10.55 0.14
C CYS A 28 -11.84 9.19 0.46
N ALA A 29 -11.82 8.78 1.73
CA ALA A 29 -11.21 7.52 2.13
C ALA A 29 -11.95 6.31 1.53
N HIS A 30 -11.20 5.36 0.96
CA HIS A 30 -11.74 4.02 0.67
C HIS A 30 -11.79 3.20 1.96
N ARG A 31 -12.48 2.05 1.90
CA ARG A 31 -12.49 1.06 2.96
C ARG A 31 -12.04 -0.31 2.46
N LEU A 32 -11.36 -1.07 3.31
CA LEU A 32 -11.13 -2.50 3.14
C LEU A 32 -12.40 -3.31 3.46
N PRO A 33 -12.63 -4.43 2.75
CA PRO A 33 -11.80 -4.99 1.67
C PRO A 33 -12.06 -4.39 0.28
N GLU A 34 -13.03 -3.50 0.13
CA GLU A 34 -13.48 -3.01 -1.18
C GLU A 34 -12.43 -2.16 -1.91
N ALA A 35 -11.40 -1.67 -1.22
CA ALA A 35 -10.34 -0.88 -1.82
C ALA A 35 -9.42 -1.68 -2.76
N PHE A 36 -9.55 -3.01 -2.84
CA PHE A 36 -8.76 -3.78 -3.80
C PHE A 36 -9.55 -4.00 -5.10
N GLU A 37 -9.06 -3.39 -6.18
CA GLU A 37 -9.67 -3.47 -7.51
C GLU A 37 -9.87 -4.93 -7.98
N ASN A 38 -8.90 -5.80 -7.70
CA ASN A 38 -9.04 -7.24 -7.93
C ASN A 38 -8.71 -8.05 -6.69
N ARG A 39 -9.67 -8.09 -5.76
CA ARG A 39 -9.56 -8.84 -4.49
C ARG A 39 -9.22 -10.31 -4.71
N GLU A 40 -9.86 -10.98 -5.67
CA GLU A 40 -9.65 -12.40 -5.94
C GLU A 40 -8.21 -12.69 -6.38
N ARG A 41 -7.67 -11.90 -7.31
CA ARG A 41 -6.27 -12.01 -7.75
C ARG A 41 -5.30 -11.81 -6.59
N ARG A 42 -5.54 -10.79 -5.76
CA ARG A 42 -4.70 -10.46 -4.61
C ARG A 42 -4.68 -11.61 -3.59
N GLU A 43 -5.84 -12.19 -3.29
CA GLU A 43 -5.96 -13.33 -2.39
C GLU A 43 -5.27 -14.57 -2.95
N LEU A 44 -5.53 -14.91 -4.21
CA LEU A 44 -4.87 -16.02 -4.89
C LEU A 44 -3.34 -15.88 -4.88
N ALA A 45 -2.81 -14.69 -5.16
CA ALA A 45 -1.38 -14.43 -5.10
C ALA A 45 -0.81 -14.64 -3.68
N GLY A 46 -1.52 -14.18 -2.66
CA GLY A 46 -1.14 -14.40 -1.26
C GLY A 46 -1.19 -15.88 -0.86
N ASP A 47 -2.21 -16.61 -1.28
CA ASP A 47 -2.39 -18.03 -0.96
C ASP A 47 -1.31 -18.88 -1.62
N VAL A 48 -1.09 -18.72 -2.92
CA VAL A 48 -0.01 -19.43 -3.66
C VAL A 48 1.36 -19.10 -3.06
N ALA A 49 1.62 -17.85 -2.70
CA ALA A 49 2.90 -17.49 -2.07
C ALA A 49 3.10 -18.21 -0.74
N ARG A 50 2.07 -18.28 0.13
CA ARG A 50 2.16 -19.01 1.40
C ARG A 50 2.33 -20.51 1.20
N GLU A 51 1.59 -21.12 0.26
CA GLU A 51 1.68 -22.55 -0.05
C GLU A 51 3.05 -22.95 -0.60
N THR A 52 3.70 -22.06 -1.34
CA THR A 52 5.01 -22.29 -1.96
C THR A 52 6.19 -21.81 -1.11
N GLY A 53 5.93 -21.31 0.11
CA GLY A 53 6.98 -20.81 1.01
C GLY A 53 7.63 -19.49 0.56
N VAL A 54 6.99 -18.76 -0.36
CA VAL A 54 7.41 -17.43 -0.80
C VAL A 54 6.94 -16.39 0.23
N THR A 55 7.82 -15.46 0.59
CA THR A 55 7.45 -14.40 1.53
C THR A 55 6.43 -13.44 0.90
N VAL A 56 5.36 -13.16 1.64
CA VAL A 56 4.35 -12.17 1.27
C VAL A 56 4.67 -10.84 1.95
N ILE A 57 4.77 -9.78 1.15
CA ILE A 57 4.82 -8.40 1.63
C ILE A 57 3.46 -7.77 1.29
N ASP A 58 2.68 -7.48 2.34
CA ASP A 58 1.40 -6.80 2.20
C ASP A 58 1.58 -5.31 2.49
N PRO A 59 1.39 -4.42 1.49
CA PRO A 59 1.49 -2.99 1.72
C PRO A 59 0.27 -2.37 2.41
N ALA A 60 -0.89 -3.05 2.44
CA ALA A 60 -2.14 -2.48 2.94
C ALA A 60 -2.06 -1.87 4.36
N PRO A 61 -1.33 -2.46 5.33
CA PRO A 61 -1.16 -1.87 6.66
C PRO A 61 -0.41 -0.53 6.67
N TRP A 62 0.29 -0.17 5.60
CA TRP A 62 0.95 1.14 5.45
C TRP A 62 0.08 2.16 4.70
N LEU A 63 -1.03 1.71 4.08
CA LEU A 63 -1.94 2.58 3.32
C LEU A 63 -3.32 2.72 3.97
N CYS A 64 -3.69 1.80 4.87
CA CYS A 64 -4.96 1.81 5.56
C CYS A 64 -4.75 1.68 7.08
N SER A 65 -5.69 2.26 7.83
CA SER A 65 -5.75 2.12 9.28
C SER A 65 -6.09 0.69 9.69
N ALA A 66 -5.86 0.37 10.97
CA ALA A 66 -6.29 -0.90 11.55
C ALA A 66 -7.82 -1.10 11.54
N THR A 67 -8.62 -0.03 11.42
CA THR A 67 -10.08 -0.09 11.25
C THR A 67 -10.51 -0.34 9.80
N GLY A 68 -9.55 -0.37 8.87
CA GLY A 68 -9.76 -0.61 7.45
C GLY A 68 -10.03 0.66 6.63
N ASP A 69 -9.83 1.85 7.19
CA ASP A 69 -9.98 3.11 6.45
C ASP A 69 -8.69 3.42 5.69
N CYS A 70 -8.79 3.62 4.38
CA CYS A 70 -7.68 3.91 3.48
C CYS A 70 -7.76 5.39 3.05
N PRO A 71 -7.11 6.32 3.79
CA PRO A 71 -7.23 7.75 3.53
C PRO A 71 -6.52 8.16 2.24
N VAL A 72 -6.91 9.32 1.70
CA VAL A 72 -6.24 9.95 0.55
C VAL A 72 -5.12 10.93 0.95
N VAL A 73 -5.04 11.28 2.23
CA VAL A 73 -3.98 12.10 2.84
C VAL A 73 -3.68 11.52 4.22
N VAL A 74 -2.40 11.35 4.55
CA VAL A 74 -1.94 10.99 5.90
C VAL A 74 -1.08 12.14 6.40
N SER A 75 -1.46 12.71 7.56
CA SER A 75 -0.93 14.00 8.03
C SER A 75 -1.09 15.09 6.96
N ASP A 76 0.01 15.47 6.31
CA ASP A 76 0.11 16.48 5.26
C ASP A 76 0.56 15.89 3.91
N THR A 77 0.69 14.57 3.82
CA THR A 77 1.19 13.85 2.64
C THR A 77 0.03 13.23 1.85
N PRO A 78 -0.21 13.65 0.59
CA PRO A 78 -1.17 12.98 -0.29
C PRO A 78 -0.76 11.54 -0.55
N VAL A 79 -1.69 10.59 -0.44
CA VAL A 79 -1.40 9.15 -0.61
C VAL A 79 -1.37 8.77 -2.09
N TYR A 80 -2.30 9.29 -2.88
CA TYR A 80 -2.49 8.93 -4.28
C TYR A 80 -2.23 10.12 -5.21
N ARG A 81 -1.76 9.82 -6.42
CA ARG A 81 -1.58 10.78 -7.51
C ARG A 81 -2.87 10.96 -8.32
N ASP A 82 -3.62 9.88 -8.48
CA ASP A 82 -4.82 9.79 -9.31
C ASP A 82 -5.75 8.69 -8.76
N ASP A 83 -6.51 8.01 -9.62
CA ASP A 83 -7.47 6.97 -9.27
C ASP A 83 -6.86 5.59 -8.99
N SER A 84 -5.53 5.42 -9.14
CA SER A 84 -4.89 4.11 -8.98
C SER A 84 -3.44 4.15 -8.49
N HIS A 85 -2.71 5.24 -8.74
CA HIS A 85 -1.28 5.34 -8.42
C HIS A 85 -1.03 6.03 -7.07
N LEU A 86 0.00 5.57 -6.36
CA LEU A 86 0.54 6.31 -5.22
C LEU A 86 1.18 7.62 -5.68
N SER A 87 1.10 8.63 -4.81
CA SER A 87 1.90 9.83 -4.97
C SER A 87 3.38 9.50 -4.78
N GLU A 88 4.25 10.30 -5.40
CA GLU A 88 5.69 10.21 -5.20
C GLU A 88 6.06 10.38 -3.73
N ALA A 89 5.50 11.40 -3.07
CA ALA A 89 5.76 11.69 -1.66
C ALA A 89 5.37 10.54 -0.73
N TYR A 90 4.24 9.87 -0.99
CA TYR A 90 3.82 8.75 -0.16
C TYR A 90 4.63 7.48 -0.44
N ALA A 91 4.99 7.24 -1.70
CA ALA A 91 5.90 6.15 -2.06
C ALA A 91 7.27 6.32 -1.38
N GLU A 92 7.81 7.55 -1.34
CA GLU A 92 9.02 7.88 -0.58
C GLU A 92 8.84 7.67 0.92
N ALA A 93 7.70 8.08 1.48
CA ALA A 93 7.41 7.91 2.91
C ALA A 93 7.38 6.44 3.35
N ILE A 94 6.86 5.53 2.53
CA ILE A 94 6.80 4.08 2.84
C ILE A 94 8.03 3.31 2.35
N ALA A 95 8.89 3.90 1.52
CA ALA A 95 10.07 3.21 0.98
C ALA A 95 11.01 2.63 2.06
N PRO A 96 11.28 3.29 3.21
CA PRO A 96 12.12 2.72 4.24
C PRO A 96 11.58 1.40 4.81
N VAL A 97 10.27 1.32 5.09
CA VAL A 97 9.65 0.11 5.66
C VAL A 97 9.56 -1.02 4.62
N VAL A 98 9.30 -0.68 3.35
CA VAL A 98 9.36 -1.65 2.25
C VAL A 98 10.79 -2.17 2.07
N GLY A 99 11.77 -1.27 2.07
CA GLY A 99 13.19 -1.57 1.96
C GLY A 99 13.67 -2.51 3.06
N GLU A 100 13.33 -2.23 4.32
CA GLU A 100 13.67 -3.10 5.45
C GLU A 100 13.11 -4.52 5.26
N ARG A 101 11.84 -4.65 4.81
CA ARG A 101 11.23 -5.95 4.52
C ARG A 101 11.95 -6.69 3.41
N LEU A 102 12.39 -5.99 2.36
CA LEU A 102 13.13 -6.59 1.25
C LEU A 102 14.56 -6.98 1.64
N THR A 103 15.29 -6.09 2.33
CA THR A 103 16.66 -6.35 2.79
C THR A 103 16.70 -7.51 3.76
N GLY A 104 15.70 -7.67 4.64
CA GLY A 104 15.59 -8.83 5.53
C GLY A 104 15.53 -10.19 4.79
N LEU A 105 15.17 -10.19 3.50
CA LEU A 105 15.11 -11.40 2.66
C LEU A 105 16.42 -11.69 1.93
N VAL A 106 17.26 -10.68 1.75
CA VAL A 106 18.57 -10.83 1.14
C VAL A 106 19.56 -10.96 2.28
N ARG A 107 20.08 -12.17 2.52
CA ARG A 107 21.15 -12.37 3.51
C ARG A 107 22.27 -11.34 3.23
N PRO A 108 22.70 -10.52 4.20
CA PRO A 108 23.91 -9.75 4.00
C PRO A 108 25.07 -10.73 3.80
N THR A 109 25.82 -10.56 2.72
CA THR A 109 27.14 -11.16 2.58
C THR A 109 27.97 -10.70 3.79
N PRO A 110 28.62 -11.61 4.55
CA PRO A 110 29.52 -11.16 5.60
C PRO A 110 30.57 -10.21 5.01
N PRO A 111 31.01 -9.17 5.74
CA PRO A 111 32.13 -8.37 5.28
C PRO A 111 33.36 -9.28 5.12
N GLU A 112 34.02 -9.19 3.97
CA GLU A 112 35.34 -9.78 3.78
C GLU A 112 36.33 -8.96 4.62
N GLY A 113 36.72 -9.49 5.79
CA GLY A 113 37.67 -8.85 6.70
C GLY A 113 37.98 -9.71 7.91
#